data_AF-A0A836CDE4-F1
#
_entry.id   AF-A0A836CDE4-F1
#
_cell.length_a   1.000
_cell.length_b   1.000
_cell.length_c   1.000
_cell.angle_alpha   90.00
_cell.angle_beta   90.00
_cell.angle_gamma   90.00
#
_symmetry.space_group_name_H-M   'P 1'
#
loop_
_entity.id
_entity.type
_entity.pdbx_description
1 polymer ?
#
loop_
_entity_poly.entity_id
_entity_poly.type
_entity_poly.pdbx_seq_one_letter_code
_entity_poly.pdbx_strand_id
1 'polypeptide(L)'
;MNWLQKTTGRAPALAAHAEALRRHRTLFLAWTFFIYGTASSTVFQSFACDKIEEWSSHPYNWYLRVDYSITCYDRRYWFYFTYAALMVLVYSIGIPTLYAYVLHCKRRADQRHHDDIPDAAADTGNTSESNFLMASSFLWDHYTDEAYWWELLECTRRVLFTGFLVFVMPGAAGQAAVSVLLAFVAAASFLAVQPYRQRGMHYQYFLGALIVFFSSFNALLLKVDVSSDDGGQSQVVIGALLIALSIVLIGAAVVSSFYGASTYSSTDSAIALQTVLDEDQDPCQTWSATAVSHHTLSNCAPLDKAI
;
A
#
# COMPACT_ATOMS: atom_id res chain seq x y z
N MET A 1 -9.91 -44.77 23.71
CA MET A 1 -10.84 -43.61 23.60
C MET A 1 -10.19 -42.25 23.83
N ASN A 2 -9.06 -42.11 24.54
CA ASN A 2 -8.45 -40.79 24.83
C ASN A 2 -7.75 -40.07 23.66
N TRP A 3 -7.39 -40.76 22.57
CA TRP A 3 -6.66 -40.13 21.45
C TRP A 3 -7.57 -39.25 20.56
N LEU A 4 -8.77 -39.73 20.24
CA LEU A 4 -9.73 -39.01 19.37
C LEU A 4 -10.27 -37.73 20.02
N GLN A 5 -10.45 -37.73 21.34
CA GLN A 5 -10.88 -36.54 22.09
C GLN A 5 -9.77 -35.47 22.21
N LYS A 6 -8.50 -35.89 22.17
CA LYS A 6 -7.35 -34.97 22.22
C LYS A 6 -7.07 -34.30 20.87
N THR A 7 -7.43 -34.95 19.76
CA THR A 7 -7.29 -34.39 18.41
C THR A 7 -8.41 -33.40 18.07
N THR A 8 -9.65 -33.65 18.51
CA THR A 8 -10.80 -32.76 18.24
C THR A 8 -10.69 -31.39 18.91
N GLY A 9 -10.09 -31.30 20.10
CA GLY A 9 -9.83 -30.01 20.76
C GLY A 9 -8.62 -29.24 20.22
N ARG A 10 -7.68 -29.93 19.54
CA ARG A 10 -6.42 -29.34 19.09
C ARG A 10 -6.55 -28.64 17.73
N ALA A 11 -7.38 -29.18 16.84
CA ALA A 11 -7.64 -28.58 15.52
C ALA A 11 -8.23 -27.15 15.58
N PRO A 12 -9.32 -26.87 16.34
CA PRO A 12 -9.87 -25.51 16.42
C PRO A 12 -8.91 -24.53 17.12
N ALA A 13 -8.16 -24.99 18.12
CA ALA A 13 -7.17 -24.16 18.81
C ALA A 13 -5.97 -23.76 17.91
N LEU A 14 -5.49 -24.68 17.06
CA LEU A 14 -4.44 -24.41 16.08
C LEU A 14 -4.92 -23.46 14.98
N ALA A 15 -6.15 -23.62 14.49
CA ALA A 15 -6.76 -22.72 13.52
C ALA A 15 -6.89 -21.29 14.08
N ALA A 16 -7.41 -21.14 15.30
CA ALA A 16 -7.53 -19.85 15.97
C ALA A 16 -6.16 -19.15 16.18
N HIS A 17 -5.11 -19.92 16.52
CA HIS A 17 -3.74 -19.38 16.63
C HIS A 17 -3.20 -18.90 15.26
N ALA A 18 -3.45 -19.65 14.19
CA ALA A 18 -3.00 -19.29 12.84
C ALA A 18 -3.68 -17.99 12.34
N GLU A 19 -4.99 -17.85 12.57
CA GLU A 19 -5.75 -16.65 12.26
C GLU A 19 -5.25 -15.44 13.06
N ALA A 20 -5.00 -15.62 14.36
CA ALA A 20 -4.44 -14.57 15.19
C ALA A 20 -3.09 -14.11 14.65
N LEU A 21 -2.16 -15.04 14.36
CA LEU A 21 -0.85 -14.70 13.78
C LEU A 21 -0.98 -13.99 12.42
N ARG A 22 -1.92 -14.41 11.57
CA ARG A 22 -2.20 -13.75 10.29
C ARG A 22 -2.61 -12.30 10.51
N ARG A 23 -3.58 -12.06 11.39
CA ARG A 23 -4.06 -10.71 11.70
C ARG A 23 -2.95 -9.82 12.24
N HIS A 24 -2.14 -10.32 13.18
CA HIS A 24 -1.02 -9.55 13.73
C HIS A 24 0.01 -9.18 12.66
N ARG A 25 0.36 -10.12 11.76
CA ARG A 25 1.30 -9.84 10.66
C ARG A 25 0.74 -8.85 9.66
N THR A 26 -0.52 -8.97 9.27
CA THR A 26 -1.16 -8.01 8.35
C THR A 26 -1.21 -6.62 8.98
N LEU A 27 -1.60 -6.51 10.24
CA LEU A 27 -1.60 -5.24 10.97
C LEU A 27 -0.19 -4.64 11.06
N PHE A 28 0.83 -5.48 11.34
CA PHE A 28 2.22 -5.04 11.36
C PHE A 28 2.68 -4.49 10.00
N LEU A 29 2.45 -5.22 8.90
CA LEU A 29 2.83 -4.78 7.55
C LEU A 29 2.08 -3.52 7.11
N ALA A 30 0.79 -3.40 7.46
CA ALA A 30 0.01 -2.20 7.21
C ALA A 30 0.55 -1.02 8.01
N TRP A 31 0.89 -1.22 9.28
CA TRP A 31 1.46 -0.18 10.14
C TRP A 31 2.80 0.33 9.61
N THR A 32 3.69 -0.58 9.18
CA THR A 32 4.96 -0.17 8.55
C THR A 32 4.72 0.59 7.24
N PHE A 33 3.71 0.20 6.45
CA PHE A 33 3.36 0.89 5.19
C PHE A 33 2.91 2.34 5.44
N PHE A 34 2.08 2.55 6.47
CA PHE A 34 1.61 3.90 6.84
C PHE A 34 2.73 4.77 7.41
N ILE A 35 3.58 4.22 8.28
CA ILE A 35 4.65 4.98 8.93
C ILE A 35 5.83 5.26 7.99
N TYR A 36 6.08 4.40 6.99
CA TYR A 36 7.24 4.49 6.12
C TYR A 36 7.47 5.89 5.55
N GLY A 37 6.41 6.53 5.04
CA GLY A 37 6.51 7.85 4.40
C GLY A 37 6.89 8.97 5.36
N THR A 38 6.21 9.04 6.51
CA THR A 38 6.44 10.10 7.50
C THR A 38 7.77 9.90 8.22
N ALA A 39 8.07 8.67 8.65
CA ALA A 39 9.32 8.36 9.34
C ALA A 39 10.55 8.54 8.44
N SER A 40 10.49 8.12 7.17
CA SER A 40 11.63 8.34 6.26
C SER A 40 11.87 9.83 6.05
N SER A 41 10.82 10.62 5.82
CA SER A 41 10.93 12.07 5.61
C SER A 41 11.58 12.78 6.82
N THR A 42 11.13 12.49 8.03
CA THR A 42 11.67 13.12 9.26
C THR A 42 13.13 12.76 9.50
N VAL A 43 13.51 11.51 9.24
CA VAL A 43 14.91 11.07 9.35
C VAL A 43 15.79 11.82 8.35
N PHE A 44 15.36 11.96 7.08
CA PHE A 44 16.14 12.71 6.10
C PHE A 44 16.27 14.20 6.45
N GLN A 45 15.23 14.82 7.00
CA GLN A 45 15.30 16.23 7.43
C GLN A 45 16.35 16.48 8.53
N SER A 46 16.73 15.46 9.29
CA SER A 46 17.74 15.57 10.36
C SER A 46 19.17 15.80 9.84
N PHE A 47 19.41 15.63 8.54
CA PHE A 47 20.72 15.89 7.93
C PHE A 47 20.80 17.24 7.21
N ALA A 48 19.69 17.95 7.03
CA ALA A 48 19.65 19.19 6.26
C ALA A 48 20.08 20.40 7.12
N CYS A 49 21.16 21.08 6.73
CA CYS A 49 21.65 22.29 7.37
C CYS A 49 21.46 23.51 6.47
N ASP A 50 21.12 24.66 7.06
CA ASP A 50 21.03 25.95 6.40
C ASP A 50 22.09 26.92 6.93
N LYS A 51 22.57 27.80 6.05
CA LYS A 51 23.53 28.85 6.39
C LYS A 51 22.79 30.16 6.63
N ILE A 52 22.98 30.79 7.78
CA ILE A 52 22.40 32.10 8.11
C ILE A 52 23.46 33.18 7.87
N GLU A 53 23.18 34.13 6.97
CA GLU A 53 24.18 35.12 6.54
C GLU A 53 24.19 36.41 7.37
N GLU A 54 23.19 36.64 8.22
CA GLU A 54 22.85 38.01 8.64
C GLU A 54 23.24 38.39 10.08
N TRP A 55 23.66 37.45 10.93
CA TRP A 55 24.07 37.80 12.29
C TRP A 55 25.07 36.81 12.88
N SER A 56 26.35 37.08 12.70
CA SER A 56 27.36 37.01 13.77
C SER A 56 28.77 36.77 13.23
N SER A 57 29.71 37.41 13.92
CA SER A 57 31.15 37.28 13.92
C SER A 57 31.66 35.87 14.33
N HIS A 58 30.84 34.82 14.20
CA HIS A 58 31.27 33.44 14.41
C HIS A 58 31.66 32.79 13.05
N PRO A 59 32.75 32.00 12.99
CA PRO A 59 33.20 31.35 11.76
C PRO A 59 32.28 30.19 11.29
N TYR A 60 31.25 29.81 12.05
CA TYR A 60 30.38 28.67 11.79
C TYR A 60 28.90 29.09 11.85
N ASN A 61 28.30 29.40 10.70
CA ASN A 61 26.90 29.87 10.61
C ASN A 61 25.94 28.80 10.04
N TRP A 62 26.21 27.52 10.32
CA TRP A 62 25.39 26.40 9.84
C TRP A 62 24.51 25.88 10.96
N TYR A 63 23.21 25.84 10.72
CA TYR A 63 22.20 25.43 11.67
C TYR A 63 21.29 24.35 11.09
N LEU A 64 20.77 23.48 11.93
CA LEU A 64 19.88 22.41 11.49
C LEU A 64 18.54 23.00 11.03
N ARG A 65 18.09 22.68 9.80
CA ARG A 65 16.90 23.30 9.19
C ARG A 65 15.62 23.07 9.99
N VAL A 66 15.46 21.89 10.60
CA VAL A 66 14.27 21.53 11.38
C VAL A 66 14.28 22.17 12.78
N ASP A 67 15.46 22.56 13.28
CA ASP A 67 15.62 23.18 14.59
C ASP A 67 16.88 24.07 14.60
N TYR A 68 16.68 25.36 14.36
CA TYR A 68 17.74 26.37 14.33
C TYR A 68 18.42 26.60 15.69
N SER A 69 17.96 25.98 16.79
CA SER A 69 18.68 26.02 18.07
C SER A 69 19.92 25.14 18.10
N ILE A 70 20.07 24.23 17.13
CA ILE A 70 21.19 23.29 17.03
C ILE A 70 22.16 23.76 15.93
N THR A 71 23.42 23.94 16.29
CA THR A 71 24.51 24.22 15.34
C THR A 71 24.98 22.94 14.67
N CYS A 72 25.14 22.97 13.35
CA CYS A 72 25.71 21.85 12.61
C CYS A 72 27.21 21.70 12.92
N TYR A 73 27.71 20.46 12.83
CA TYR A 73 29.11 20.08 13.14
C TYR A 73 29.54 20.15 14.61
N ASP A 74 28.64 20.49 15.54
CA ASP A 74 28.91 20.35 16.97
C ASP A 74 28.85 18.88 17.45
N ARG A 75 29.44 18.59 18.61
CA ARG A 75 29.39 17.25 19.25
C ARG A 75 27.95 16.79 19.44
N ARG A 76 27.02 17.69 19.81
CA ARG A 76 25.60 17.36 19.96
C ARG A 76 24.97 16.94 18.63
N TYR A 77 25.30 17.64 17.54
CA TYR A 77 24.82 17.30 16.20
C TYR A 77 25.31 15.91 15.76
N TRP A 78 26.56 15.55 16.03
CA TRP A 78 27.11 14.23 15.67
C TRP A 78 26.37 13.04 16.33
N PHE A 79 25.89 13.21 17.57
CA PHE A 79 25.04 12.21 18.21
C PHE A 79 23.70 12.04 17.48
N TYR A 80 23.03 13.14 17.14
CA TYR A 80 21.79 13.10 16.36
C TYR A 80 22.00 12.55 14.95
N PHE A 81 23.09 12.94 14.28
CA PHE A 81 23.48 12.45 12.96
C PHE A 81 23.63 10.92 12.97
N THR A 82 24.36 10.38 13.95
CA THR A 82 24.59 8.93 14.05
C THR A 82 23.29 8.18 14.31
N TYR A 83 22.44 8.69 15.20
CA TYR A 83 21.12 8.12 15.45
C TYR A 83 20.23 8.14 14.20
N ALA A 84 20.16 9.28 13.52
CA ALA A 84 19.41 9.42 12.27
C ALA A 84 19.93 8.47 11.19
N ALA A 85 21.26 8.32 11.05
CA ALA A 85 21.87 7.40 10.08
C ALA A 85 21.48 5.94 10.34
N LEU A 86 21.43 5.51 11.60
CA LEU A 86 20.90 4.18 11.94
C LEU A 86 19.42 4.04 11.60
N MET A 87 18.61 5.09 11.83
CA MET A 87 17.19 5.08 11.49
C MET A 87 16.94 5.06 9.98
N VAL A 88 17.83 5.61 9.14
CA VAL A 88 17.77 5.45 7.67
C VAL A 88 17.85 3.97 7.30
N LEU A 89 18.76 3.22 7.92
CA LEU A 89 18.89 1.78 7.68
C LEU A 89 17.61 1.03 8.08
N VAL A 90 16.99 1.42 9.19
CA VAL A 90 15.76 0.78 9.69
C VAL A 90 14.55 1.10 8.82
N TYR A 91 14.26 2.38 8.58
CA TYR A 91 13.01 2.79 7.93
C TYR A 91 13.14 2.89 6.42
N SER A 92 14.14 3.61 5.91
CA SER A 92 14.26 3.90 4.48
C SER A 92 14.80 2.72 3.68
N ILE A 93 15.62 1.85 4.27
CA ILE A 93 16.17 0.66 3.62
C ILE A 93 15.50 -0.63 4.15
N GLY A 94 15.32 -0.73 5.46
CA GLY A 94 14.78 -1.94 6.11
C GLY A 94 13.36 -2.27 5.68
N ILE A 95 12.47 -1.28 5.56
CA ILE A 95 11.08 -1.55 5.14
C ILE A 95 11.01 -1.99 3.66
N PRO A 96 11.63 -1.29 2.68
CA PRO A 96 11.62 -1.76 1.30
C PRO A 96 12.30 -3.13 1.11
N THR A 97 13.37 -3.42 1.85
CA THR A 97 14.02 -4.74 1.81
C THR A 97 13.15 -5.84 2.41
N LEU A 98 12.39 -5.55 3.48
CA LEU A 98 11.37 -6.46 4.01
C LEU A 98 10.29 -6.74 2.95
N TYR A 99 9.79 -5.72 2.26
CA TYR A 99 8.81 -5.89 1.18
C TYR A 99 9.39 -6.67 -0.01
N ALA A 100 10.63 -6.39 -0.40
CA ALA A 100 11.34 -7.17 -1.41
C ALA A 100 11.42 -8.65 -1.03
N TYR A 101 11.82 -8.94 0.21
CA TYR A 101 11.90 -10.30 0.73
C TYR A 101 10.55 -11.02 0.69
N VAL A 102 9.48 -10.37 1.17
CA VAL A 102 8.10 -10.90 1.15
C VAL A 102 7.67 -11.26 -0.27
N LEU A 103 7.90 -10.37 -1.24
CA LEU A 103 7.55 -10.60 -2.65
C LEU A 103 8.41 -11.70 -3.29
N HIS A 104 9.69 -11.80 -2.92
CA HIS A 104 10.56 -12.89 -3.35
C HIS A 104 10.07 -14.24 -2.81
N CYS A 105 9.60 -14.30 -1.56
CA CYS A 105 8.96 -15.50 -1.00
C CYS A 105 7.69 -15.88 -1.78
N LYS A 106 6.80 -14.91 -2.07
CA LYS A 106 5.61 -15.14 -2.91
C LYS A 106 5.99 -15.76 -4.24
N ARG A 107 6.94 -15.16 -4.96
CA ARG A 107 7.38 -15.66 -6.27
C ARG A 107 7.93 -17.08 -6.19
N ARG A 108 8.69 -17.40 -5.14
CA ARG A 108 9.22 -18.77 -4.95
C ARG A 108 8.11 -19.77 -4.66
N ALA A 109 7.09 -19.41 -3.89
CA ALA A 109 5.96 -20.29 -3.62
C ALA A 109 5.10 -20.53 -4.87
N ASP A 110 4.87 -19.47 -5.67
CA ASP A 110 4.13 -19.52 -6.94
C ASP A 110 4.80 -20.48 -7.94
N GLN A 111 6.14 -20.41 -8.03
CA GLN A 111 6.93 -21.29 -8.90
C GLN A 111 6.84 -22.76 -8.50
N ARG A 112 6.86 -23.09 -7.19
CA ARG A 112 6.75 -24.47 -6.72
C ARG A 112 5.40 -25.09 -7.04
N HIS A 113 4.32 -24.30 -6.94
CA HIS A 113 2.98 -24.78 -7.26
C HIS A 113 2.78 -25.14 -8.74
N HIS A 114 3.58 -24.58 -9.64
CA HIS A 114 3.53 -24.92 -11.06
C HIS A 114 4.29 -26.21 -11.41
N ASP A 115 5.29 -26.60 -10.60
CA ASP A 115 6.16 -27.75 -10.87
C ASP A 115 5.75 -29.04 -10.12
N ASP A 116 4.96 -28.94 -9.03
CA ASP A 116 4.57 -30.09 -8.20
C ASP A 116 3.23 -30.73 -8.65
N ILE A 117 3.27 -32.03 -8.97
CA ILE A 117 2.09 -32.94 -8.99
C ILE A 117 1.62 -33.10 -7.53
N PRO A 118 0.30 -33.08 -7.22
CA PRO A 118 -0.17 -33.03 -5.84
C PRO A 118 0.11 -34.34 -5.07
N ASP A 119 1.26 -34.41 -4.42
CA ASP A 119 1.58 -35.45 -3.44
C ASP A 119 0.98 -35.05 -2.07
N ALA A 120 -0.10 -35.76 -1.70
CA ALA A 120 -0.97 -35.50 -0.55
C ALA A 120 -0.33 -35.69 0.85
N ALA A 121 1.00 -35.60 1.01
CA ALA A 121 1.70 -36.01 2.23
C ALA A 121 2.67 -34.99 2.86
N ALA A 122 2.75 -33.74 2.39
CA ALA A 122 3.70 -32.73 2.90
C ALA A 122 3.05 -31.52 3.61
N ASP A 123 2.04 -31.72 4.45
CA ASP A 123 1.13 -30.63 4.86
C ASP A 123 1.47 -29.90 6.19
N THR A 124 2.58 -30.21 6.88
CA THR A 124 2.87 -29.59 8.19
C THR A 124 3.88 -28.43 8.16
N GLY A 125 4.72 -28.34 7.13
CA GLY A 125 5.68 -27.23 6.95
C GLY A 125 5.09 -26.04 6.18
N ASN A 126 4.24 -26.34 5.20
CA ASN A 126 3.64 -25.36 4.29
C ASN A 126 2.65 -24.40 4.98
N THR A 127 2.06 -24.81 6.10
CA THR A 127 1.03 -24.00 6.78
C THR A 127 1.59 -22.68 7.31
N SER A 128 2.86 -22.62 7.73
CA SER A 128 3.45 -21.38 8.25
C SER A 128 3.76 -20.37 7.13
N GLU A 129 4.25 -20.86 6.00
CA GLU A 129 4.57 -20.10 4.80
C GLU A 129 3.31 -19.60 4.11
N SER A 130 2.30 -20.46 3.91
CA SER A 130 1.01 -20.07 3.33
C SER A 130 0.33 -18.97 4.16
N ASN A 131 0.33 -19.13 5.48
CA ASN A 131 -0.20 -18.13 6.40
C ASN A 131 0.54 -16.78 6.31
N PHE A 132 1.87 -16.78 6.12
CA PHE A 132 2.66 -15.57 5.92
C PHE A 132 2.33 -14.89 4.59
N LEU A 133 2.25 -15.65 3.50
CA LEU A 133 1.87 -15.14 2.18
C LEU A 133 0.46 -14.53 2.19
N MET A 134 -0.50 -15.21 2.82
CA MET A 134 -1.87 -14.70 3.00
C MET A 134 -1.96 -13.46 3.90
N ALA A 135 -1.00 -13.23 4.80
CA ALA A 135 -0.95 -12.01 5.60
C ALA A 135 -0.41 -10.82 4.80
N SER A 136 0.47 -11.11 3.82
CA SER A 136 1.08 -10.12 2.94
C SER A 136 0.24 -9.74 1.72
N SER A 137 -0.90 -10.39 1.50
CA SER A 137 -1.72 -10.19 0.29
C SER A 137 -2.10 -8.74 0.06
N PHE A 138 -2.41 -7.99 1.12
CA PHE A 138 -2.68 -6.55 1.04
C PHE A 138 -1.63 -5.75 0.23
N LEU A 139 -0.35 -6.15 0.30
CA LEU A 139 0.74 -5.43 -0.34
C LEU A 139 0.75 -5.61 -1.86
N TRP A 140 0.33 -6.78 -2.36
CA TRP A 140 0.47 -7.14 -3.77
C TRP A 140 -0.85 -7.42 -4.51
N ASP A 141 -1.95 -7.67 -3.79
CA ASP A 141 -3.26 -8.06 -4.34
C ASP A 141 -3.87 -6.98 -5.26
N HIS A 142 -3.50 -5.72 -5.05
CA HIS A 142 -3.94 -4.61 -5.90
C HIS A 142 -3.22 -4.51 -7.24
N TYR A 143 -2.06 -5.16 -7.37
CA TYR A 143 -1.23 -5.13 -8.58
C TYR A 143 -1.49 -6.37 -9.46
N THR A 144 -1.10 -6.28 -10.73
CA THR A 144 -1.11 -7.43 -11.64
C THR A 144 0.02 -8.39 -11.30
N ASP A 145 -0.14 -9.67 -11.66
CA ASP A 145 0.86 -10.71 -11.40
C ASP A 145 2.21 -10.44 -12.09
N GLU A 146 2.23 -9.64 -13.16
CA GLU A 146 3.45 -9.23 -13.88
C GLU A 146 4.13 -8.02 -13.22
N ALA A 147 3.39 -7.20 -12.46
CA ALA A 147 3.82 -5.93 -11.91
C ALA A 147 3.80 -5.85 -10.37
N TYR A 148 3.79 -6.99 -9.65
CA TYR A 148 3.81 -7.01 -8.17
C TYR A 148 5.00 -6.25 -7.55
N TRP A 149 6.10 -6.09 -8.28
CA TRP A 149 7.30 -5.36 -7.85
C TRP A 149 7.09 -3.83 -7.83
N TRP A 150 5.97 -3.33 -8.35
CA TRP A 150 5.63 -1.91 -8.39
C TRP A 150 5.64 -1.25 -7.01
N GLU A 151 5.26 -1.99 -5.97
CA GLU A 151 5.28 -1.50 -4.59
C GLU A 151 6.67 -1.01 -4.14
N LEU A 152 7.74 -1.66 -4.60
CA LEU A 152 9.12 -1.25 -4.29
C LEU A 152 9.48 0.05 -5.03
N LEU A 153 8.98 0.23 -6.24
CA LEU A 153 9.14 1.49 -6.96
C LEU A 153 8.40 2.62 -6.27
N GLU A 154 7.19 2.38 -5.76
CA GLU A 154 6.44 3.37 -4.98
C GLU A 154 7.18 3.75 -3.69
N CYS A 155 7.74 2.77 -2.99
CA CYS A 155 8.58 3.03 -1.83
C CYS A 155 9.80 3.91 -2.19
N THR A 156 10.46 3.60 -3.30
CA THR A 156 11.62 4.35 -3.80
C THR A 156 11.22 5.77 -4.18
N ARG A 157 10.15 5.93 -4.97
CA ARG A 157 9.57 7.20 -5.37
C ARG A 157 9.26 8.07 -4.16
N ARG A 158 8.60 7.51 -3.14
CA ARG A 158 8.24 8.22 -1.92
C ARG A 158 9.47 8.78 -1.20
N VAL A 159 10.54 7.99 -1.03
CA VAL A 159 11.81 8.46 -0.44
C VAL A 159 12.52 9.50 -1.30
N LEU A 160 12.52 9.34 -2.62
CA LEU A 160 13.11 10.33 -3.52
C LEU A 160 12.42 11.69 -3.40
N PHE A 161 11.09 11.71 -3.36
CA PHE A 161 10.29 12.93 -3.24
C PHE A 161 10.35 13.58 -1.86
N THR A 162 10.23 12.80 -0.78
CA THR A 162 10.10 13.38 0.57
C THR A 162 11.42 13.51 1.31
N GLY A 163 12.41 12.68 0.98
CA GLY A 163 13.69 12.62 1.67
C GLY A 163 14.83 13.21 0.84
N PHE A 164 15.16 12.55 -0.28
CA PHE A 164 16.35 12.88 -1.06
C PHE A 164 16.29 14.29 -1.67
N LEU A 165 15.13 14.70 -2.17
CA LEU A 165 14.92 16.00 -2.80
C LEU A 165 15.26 17.19 -1.88
N VAL A 166 15.24 17.00 -0.55
CA VAL A 166 15.58 18.04 0.45
C VAL A 166 17.03 18.51 0.33
N PHE A 167 17.93 17.65 -0.15
CA PHE A 167 19.35 17.95 -0.32
C PHE A 167 19.70 18.52 -1.69
N VAL A 168 18.80 18.40 -2.67
CA VAL A 168 19.05 18.83 -4.03
C VAL A 168 18.80 20.33 -4.14
N MET A 169 19.87 21.12 -4.29
CA MET A 169 19.80 22.58 -4.50
C MET A 169 18.79 23.29 -3.57
N PRO A 170 18.95 23.12 -2.24
CA PRO A 170 17.94 23.54 -1.28
C PRO A 170 17.56 25.01 -1.46
N GLY A 171 16.26 25.29 -1.56
CA GLY A 171 15.77 26.66 -1.67
C GLY A 171 15.96 27.29 -3.07
N ALA A 172 16.62 26.64 -4.02
CA ALA A 172 16.76 27.15 -5.39
C ALA A 172 15.62 26.71 -6.33
N ALA A 173 15.43 27.40 -7.46
CA ALA A 173 14.47 27.00 -8.48
C ALA A 173 14.79 25.62 -9.08
N GLY A 174 16.09 25.27 -9.15
CA GLY A 174 16.56 23.97 -9.62
C GLY A 174 16.00 22.79 -8.84
N GLN A 175 15.74 22.93 -7.53
CA GLN A 175 15.09 21.89 -6.73
C GLN A 175 13.68 21.57 -7.22
N ALA A 176 12.89 22.61 -7.55
CA ALA A 176 11.56 22.44 -8.10
C ALA A 176 11.60 21.84 -9.50
N ALA A 177 12.57 22.22 -10.33
CA ALA A 177 12.76 21.62 -11.66
C ALA A 177 13.08 20.11 -11.58
N VAL A 178 13.92 19.70 -10.63
CA VAL A 178 14.19 18.27 -10.37
C VAL A 178 12.93 17.55 -9.90
N SER A 179 12.09 18.19 -9.06
CA SER A 179 10.79 17.63 -8.64
C SER A 179 9.86 17.38 -9.84
N VAL A 180 9.79 18.32 -10.79
CA VAL A 180 9.00 18.18 -12.02
C VAL A 180 9.49 17.01 -12.86
N LEU A 181 10.81 16.90 -13.06
CA LEU A 181 11.40 15.79 -13.82
C LEU A 181 11.10 14.44 -13.15
N LEU A 182 11.25 14.35 -11.82
CA LEU A 182 10.94 13.14 -11.07
C LEU A 182 9.45 12.77 -11.18
N ALA A 183 8.56 13.76 -11.14
CA ALA A 183 7.11 13.56 -11.29
C ALA A 183 6.76 13.05 -12.68
N PHE A 184 7.39 13.63 -13.72
CA PHE A 184 7.22 13.17 -15.09
C PHE A 184 7.70 11.72 -15.27
N VAL A 185 8.90 11.39 -14.80
CA VAL A 185 9.44 10.02 -14.89
C VAL A 185 8.55 9.03 -14.15
N ALA A 186 8.06 9.38 -12.96
CA ALA A 186 7.12 8.54 -12.22
C ALA A 186 5.81 8.33 -12.99
N ALA A 187 5.22 9.40 -13.54
CA ALA A 187 4.00 9.30 -14.35
C ALA A 187 4.21 8.47 -15.63
N ALA A 188 5.34 8.66 -16.33
CA ALA A 188 5.70 7.92 -17.53
C ALA A 188 5.91 6.43 -17.22
N SER A 189 6.60 6.11 -16.12
CA SER A 189 6.79 4.71 -15.68
C SER A 189 5.46 4.02 -15.39
N PHE A 190 4.51 4.75 -14.79
CA PHE A 190 3.18 4.23 -14.52
C PHE A 190 2.38 3.98 -15.80
N LEU A 191 2.41 4.92 -16.74
CA LEU A 191 1.73 4.76 -18.02
C LEU A 191 2.31 3.62 -18.87
N ALA A 192 3.61 3.34 -18.73
CA ALA A 192 4.28 2.26 -19.43
C ALA A 192 3.96 0.87 -18.83
N VAL A 193 3.88 0.77 -17.50
CA VAL A 193 3.71 -0.52 -16.81
C VAL A 193 2.24 -0.86 -16.55
N GLN A 194 1.41 0.16 -16.26
CA GLN A 194 0.01 -0.02 -15.84
C GLN A 194 -0.16 -1.13 -14.79
N PRO A 195 0.42 -0.97 -13.59
CA PRO A 195 0.61 -2.04 -12.64
C PRO A 195 -0.66 -2.50 -11.90
N TYR A 196 -1.73 -1.71 -11.85
CA TYR A 196 -2.91 -2.05 -11.05
C TYR A 196 -3.84 -3.06 -11.75
N ARG A 197 -4.55 -3.89 -10.97
CA ARG A 197 -5.54 -4.83 -11.53
C ARG A 197 -6.89 -4.17 -11.82
N GLN A 198 -7.31 -3.23 -10.97
CA GLN A 198 -8.64 -2.60 -11.06
C GLN A 198 -8.57 -1.25 -11.79
N ARG A 199 -9.47 -1.02 -12.75
CA ARG A 199 -9.54 0.23 -13.54
C ARG A 199 -9.77 1.49 -12.69
N GLY A 200 -10.50 1.38 -11.58
CA GLY A 200 -10.71 2.52 -10.66
C GLY A 200 -9.41 3.02 -10.05
N MET A 201 -8.55 2.09 -9.60
CA MET A 201 -7.25 2.41 -9.01
C MET A 201 -6.29 3.04 -10.03
N HIS A 202 -6.34 2.59 -11.29
CA HIS A 202 -5.60 3.23 -12.38
C HIS A 202 -5.94 4.70 -12.54
N TYR A 203 -7.24 5.02 -12.59
CA TYR A 203 -7.68 6.41 -12.76
C TYR A 203 -7.27 7.28 -11.56
N GLN A 204 -7.42 6.77 -10.34
CA GLN A 204 -6.99 7.46 -9.12
C GLN A 204 -5.49 7.73 -9.12
N TYR A 205 -4.68 6.74 -9.48
CA TYR A 205 -3.24 6.91 -9.55
C TYR A 205 -2.85 7.93 -10.64
N PHE A 206 -3.44 7.83 -11.83
CA PHE A 206 -3.19 8.76 -12.93
C PHE A 206 -3.52 10.21 -12.53
N LEU A 207 -4.68 10.42 -11.90
CA LEU A 207 -5.08 11.74 -11.39
C LEU A 207 -4.10 12.26 -10.32
N GLY A 208 -3.68 11.39 -9.42
CA GLY A 208 -2.65 11.72 -8.42
C GLY A 208 -1.31 12.11 -9.05
N ALA A 209 -0.86 11.38 -10.08
CA ALA A 209 0.38 11.66 -10.79
C ALA A 209 0.33 13.02 -11.51
N LEU A 210 -0.79 13.35 -12.16
CA LEU A 210 -1.01 14.67 -12.76
C LEU A 210 -0.92 15.78 -11.72
N ILE A 211 -1.52 15.59 -10.55
CA ILE A 211 -1.49 16.60 -9.48
C ILE A 211 -0.10 16.80 -8.92
N VAL A 212 0.67 15.73 -8.69
CA VAL A 212 2.07 15.84 -8.24
C VAL A 212 2.90 16.59 -9.29
N PHE A 213 2.67 16.31 -10.57
CA PHE A 213 3.34 17.00 -11.67
C PHE A 213 2.99 18.48 -11.72
N PHE A 214 1.69 18.83 -11.78
CA PHE A 214 1.24 20.22 -11.82
C PHE A 214 1.62 20.98 -10.54
N SER A 215 1.58 20.34 -9.37
CA SER A 215 2.02 20.96 -8.12
C SER A 215 3.51 21.29 -8.14
N SER A 216 4.34 20.35 -8.60
CA SER A 216 5.78 20.57 -8.77
C SER A 216 6.06 21.67 -9.82
N PHE A 217 5.28 21.72 -10.89
CA PHE A 217 5.42 22.70 -11.95
C PHE A 217 5.05 24.12 -11.47
N ASN A 218 3.94 24.26 -10.75
CA ASN A 218 3.56 25.54 -10.13
C ASN A 218 4.61 25.98 -9.09
N ALA A 219 5.17 25.06 -8.29
CA ALA A 219 6.26 25.39 -7.38
C ALA A 219 7.50 25.93 -8.11
N LEU A 220 7.78 25.44 -9.32
CA LEU A 220 8.83 25.99 -10.19
C LEU A 220 8.46 27.38 -10.69
N LEU A 221 7.23 27.61 -11.15
CA LEU A 221 6.77 28.93 -11.60
C LEU A 221 6.87 30.00 -10.51
N LEU A 222 6.51 29.63 -9.27
CA LEU A 222 6.66 30.51 -8.10
C LEU A 222 8.12 30.82 -7.79
N LYS A 223 9.04 29.87 -8.04
CA LYS A 223 10.47 30.01 -7.81
C LYS A 223 11.20 30.83 -8.88
N VAL A 224 10.74 30.77 -10.13
CA VAL A 224 11.36 31.44 -11.29
C VAL A 224 10.90 32.91 -11.40
N ASP A 225 9.98 33.35 -10.54
CA ASP A 225 9.44 34.70 -10.50
C ASP A 225 9.01 35.22 -11.89
N VAL A 226 8.16 34.44 -12.56
CA VAL A 226 7.52 34.80 -13.83
C VAL A 226 6.49 35.95 -13.65
N SER A 227 6.45 36.58 -12.47
CA SER A 227 5.44 37.56 -12.02
C SER A 227 5.89 39.02 -12.10
N SER A 228 7.03 39.31 -12.74
CA SER A 228 7.79 40.56 -12.56
C SER A 228 7.11 41.86 -13.05
N ASP A 229 5.85 41.85 -13.51
CA ASP A 229 5.12 43.07 -13.87
C ASP A 229 3.64 43.13 -13.39
N ASP A 230 3.10 42.05 -12.79
CA ASP A 230 1.69 41.97 -12.32
C ASP A 230 1.53 40.97 -11.12
N GLY A 231 2.56 40.88 -10.28
CA GLY A 231 2.83 39.71 -9.42
C GLY A 231 1.77 39.30 -8.40
N GLY A 232 0.85 40.20 -8.03
CA GLY A 232 -0.23 39.87 -7.09
C GLY A 232 -1.31 38.96 -7.69
N GLN A 233 -1.73 39.20 -8.94
CA GLN A 233 -2.83 38.43 -9.55
C GLN A 233 -2.36 37.04 -10.01
N SER A 234 -1.17 36.95 -10.59
CA SER A 234 -0.60 35.67 -11.06
C SER A 234 -0.40 34.68 -9.92
N GLN A 235 0.13 35.12 -8.77
CA GLN A 235 0.33 34.26 -7.60
C GLN A 235 -1.01 33.74 -7.03
N VAL A 236 -2.05 34.59 -7.00
CA VAL A 236 -3.39 34.20 -6.55
C VAL A 236 -4.01 33.16 -7.50
N VAL A 237 -3.87 33.34 -8.82
CA VAL A 237 -4.36 32.39 -9.82
C VAL A 237 -3.64 31.04 -9.69
N ILE A 238 -2.31 31.04 -9.56
CA ILE A 238 -1.51 29.84 -9.36
C ILE A 238 -1.94 29.10 -8.08
N GLY A 239 -2.12 29.82 -6.97
CA GLY A 239 -2.60 29.25 -5.72
C GLY A 239 -4.01 28.66 -5.83
N ALA A 240 -4.93 29.36 -6.48
CA ALA A 240 -6.30 28.90 -6.71
C ALA A 240 -6.34 27.62 -7.56
N LEU A 241 -5.49 27.52 -8.60
CA LEU A 241 -5.35 26.33 -9.44
C LEU A 241 -4.90 25.12 -8.62
N LEU A 242 -3.91 25.28 -7.73
CA LEU A 242 -3.43 24.21 -6.85
C LEU A 242 -4.51 23.69 -5.90
N ILE A 243 -5.29 24.60 -5.31
CA ILE A 243 -6.39 24.25 -4.42
C ILE A 243 -7.48 23.51 -5.20
N ALA A 244 -7.88 24.02 -6.36
CA ALA A 244 -8.90 23.40 -7.20
C ALA A 244 -8.49 21.98 -7.63
N LEU A 245 -7.25 21.80 -8.09
CA LEU A 245 -6.69 20.49 -8.46
C LEU A 245 -6.72 19.49 -7.28
N SER A 246 -6.37 19.96 -6.09
CA SER A 246 -6.38 19.12 -4.88
C SER A 246 -7.80 18.70 -4.48
N ILE A 247 -8.77 19.61 -4.55
CA ILE A 247 -10.19 19.33 -4.28
C ILE A 247 -10.73 18.28 -5.27
N VAL A 248 -10.39 18.39 -6.55
CA VAL A 248 -10.83 17.43 -7.58
C VAL A 248 -10.37 16.01 -7.25
N LEU A 249 -9.13 15.80 -6.79
CA LEU A 249 -8.63 14.47 -6.41
C LEU A 249 -9.34 13.91 -5.19
N ILE A 250 -9.47 14.73 -4.14
CA ILE A 250 -10.16 14.31 -2.92
C ILE A 250 -11.60 13.95 -3.27
N GLY A 251 -12.26 14.77 -4.09
CA GLY A 251 -13.61 14.51 -4.61
C GLY A 251 -13.68 13.20 -5.39
N ALA A 252 -12.79 12.99 -6.36
CA ALA A 252 -12.73 11.76 -7.15
C ALA A 252 -12.50 10.51 -6.28
N ALA A 253 -11.60 10.60 -5.30
CA ALA A 253 -11.34 9.52 -4.36
C ALA A 253 -12.57 9.21 -3.49
N VAL A 254 -13.20 10.23 -2.91
CA VAL A 254 -14.41 10.10 -2.09
C VAL A 254 -15.56 9.48 -2.91
N VAL A 255 -15.79 9.98 -4.11
CA VAL A 255 -16.81 9.50 -5.04
C VAL A 255 -16.55 8.02 -5.40
N SER A 256 -15.32 7.64 -5.72
CA SER A 256 -14.98 6.25 -6.01
C SER A 256 -15.18 5.32 -4.80
N SER A 257 -14.91 5.79 -3.59
CA SER A 257 -15.17 5.02 -2.36
C SER A 257 -16.66 4.83 -2.10
N PHE A 258 -17.48 5.86 -2.35
CA PHE A 258 -18.94 5.75 -2.23
C PHE A 258 -19.55 4.82 -3.27
N TYR A 259 -19.10 4.88 -4.52
CA TYR A 259 -19.55 3.95 -5.57
C TYR A 259 -19.10 2.51 -5.29
N GLY A 260 -17.91 2.32 -4.73
CA GLY A 260 -17.44 1.00 -4.28
C GLY A 260 -18.28 0.42 -3.13
N ALA A 261 -18.63 1.26 -2.15
CA ALA A 261 -19.48 0.85 -1.02
C ALA A 261 -20.91 0.50 -1.47
N SER A 262 -21.48 1.27 -2.41
CA SER A 262 -22.83 1.00 -2.92
C SER A 262 -22.90 -0.28 -3.75
N THR A 263 -21.89 -0.55 -4.60
CA THR A 263 -21.84 -1.80 -5.39
C THR A 263 -21.59 -3.04 -4.52
N TYR A 264 -20.76 -2.92 -3.48
CA TYR A 264 -20.55 -3.99 -2.50
C TYR A 264 -21.87 -4.36 -1.79
N SER A 265 -22.61 -3.35 -1.29
CA SER A 265 -23.91 -3.57 -0.64
C SER A 265 -24.95 -4.22 -1.57
N SER A 266 -24.93 -3.90 -2.87
CA SER A 266 -25.83 -4.51 -3.86
C SER A 266 -25.45 -5.95 -4.20
N THR A 267 -24.17 -6.29 -4.15
CA THR A 267 -23.70 -7.65 -4.47
C THR A 267 -23.94 -8.60 -3.30
N ASP A 268 -23.69 -8.17 -2.05
CA ASP A 268 -23.98 -8.97 -0.85
C ASP A 268 -25.47 -9.30 -0.74
N SER A 269 -26.34 -8.34 -1.08
CA SER A 269 -27.79 -8.58 -1.11
C SER A 269 -28.19 -9.55 -2.23
N ALA A 270 -27.56 -9.48 -3.40
CA ALA A 270 -27.80 -10.44 -4.49
C ALA A 270 -27.34 -11.86 -4.15
N ILE A 271 -26.17 -12.02 -3.52
CA ILE A 271 -25.65 -13.33 -3.10
C ILE A 271 -26.51 -13.92 -1.99
N ALA A 272 -26.89 -13.14 -0.98
CA ALA A 272 -27.79 -13.59 0.09
C ALA A 272 -29.14 -14.07 -0.46
N LEU A 273 -29.67 -13.39 -1.49
CA LEU A 273 -30.89 -13.79 -2.16
C LEU A 273 -30.71 -15.11 -2.93
N GLN A 274 -29.58 -15.28 -3.63
CA GLN A 274 -29.26 -16.53 -4.34
C GLN A 274 -29.10 -17.71 -3.37
N THR A 275 -28.44 -17.52 -2.22
CA THR A 275 -28.31 -18.59 -1.22
C THR A 275 -29.65 -19.00 -0.62
N VAL A 276 -30.58 -18.05 -0.42
CA VAL A 276 -31.94 -18.37 0.04
C VAL A 276 -32.73 -19.11 -1.03
N LEU A 277 -32.59 -18.72 -2.31
CA LEU A 277 -33.23 -19.42 -3.43
C LEU A 277 -32.66 -20.85 -3.63
N ASP A 278 -31.36 -21.04 -3.42
CA ASP A 278 -30.71 -22.35 -3.51
C ASP A 278 -31.07 -23.26 -2.31
N GLU A 279 -31.37 -22.70 -1.14
CA GLU A 279 -31.80 -23.45 0.06
C GLU A 279 -33.27 -23.90 0.00
N ASP A 280 -34.12 -23.17 -0.75
CA ASP A 280 -35.53 -23.55 -1.00
C ASP A 280 -35.65 -24.61 -2.12
N GLN A 281 -34.55 -24.94 -2.79
CA GLN A 281 -34.50 -25.97 -3.81
C GLN A 281 -34.25 -27.35 -3.17
N ASP A 282 -35.34 -28.00 -2.77
CA ASP A 282 -35.36 -29.34 -2.15
C ASP A 282 -34.32 -30.31 -2.77
N PRO A 283 -33.45 -30.96 -1.96
CA PRO A 283 -32.46 -31.94 -2.45
C PRO A 283 -33.07 -33.21 -3.08
N CYS A 284 -34.40 -33.33 -3.12
CA CYS A 284 -35.09 -34.51 -3.65
C CYS A 284 -35.40 -34.39 -5.18
N GLN A 285 -35.05 -33.30 -5.89
CA GLN A 285 -35.30 -33.15 -7.35
C GLN A 285 -34.09 -33.33 -8.31
N THR A 286 -32.84 -33.20 -7.86
CA THR A 286 -31.65 -33.21 -8.75
C THR A 286 -31.23 -34.61 -9.25
N TRP A 287 -31.85 -35.68 -8.76
CA TRP A 287 -31.54 -37.06 -9.19
C TRP A 287 -32.40 -37.60 -10.34
N SER A 288 -33.24 -36.79 -11.00
CA SER A 288 -34.17 -37.30 -12.02
C SER A 288 -33.76 -37.13 -13.49
N ALA A 289 -32.64 -36.45 -13.80
CA ALA A 289 -32.25 -36.20 -15.19
C ALA A 289 -31.17 -37.13 -15.78
N THR A 290 -30.56 -38.02 -14.98
CA THR A 290 -29.48 -38.89 -15.49
C THR A 290 -29.44 -40.28 -14.85
N ALA A 291 -30.48 -41.11 -15.02
CA ALA A 291 -30.32 -42.57 -14.93
C ALA A 291 -31.53 -43.31 -15.49
N VAL A 292 -31.33 -43.89 -16.67
CA VAL A 292 -32.15 -44.97 -17.21
C VAL A 292 -31.83 -46.26 -16.45
N SER A 293 -32.88 -46.91 -15.95
CA SER A 293 -33.02 -48.34 -15.62
C SER A 293 -32.55 -48.89 -14.25
N HIS A 294 -33.51 -49.62 -13.65
CA HIS A 294 -33.48 -50.66 -12.62
C HIS A 294 -33.27 -50.33 -11.12
N HIS A 295 -34.37 -50.55 -10.38
CA HIS A 295 -34.50 -51.00 -8.98
C HIS A 295 -33.70 -50.29 -7.89
N THR A 296 -34.35 -49.40 -7.12
CA THR A 296 -34.81 -49.62 -5.73
C THR A 296 -35.32 -48.29 -5.15
N LEU A 297 -36.56 -48.29 -4.63
CA LEU A 297 -37.20 -47.16 -3.96
C LEU A 297 -36.89 -47.22 -2.45
N SER A 298 -36.31 -46.17 -1.88
CA SER A 298 -36.39 -45.93 -0.44
C SER A 298 -36.41 -44.43 -0.10
N ASN A 299 -37.62 -43.96 0.24
CA ASN A 299 -37.98 -43.04 1.32
C ASN A 299 -37.41 -41.59 1.35
N CYS A 300 -38.14 -40.64 0.75
CA CYS A 300 -38.32 -39.26 1.28
C CYS A 300 -39.73 -39.28 1.95
N ALA A 301 -39.85 -39.19 3.28
CA ALA A 301 -41.14 -39.08 4.00
C ALA A 301 -41.11 -37.85 4.92
N PRO A 302 -42.15 -36.98 4.92
CA PRO A 302 -42.20 -35.80 5.78
C PRO A 302 -42.63 -36.17 7.21
N LEU A 303 -41.97 -35.58 8.20
CA LEU A 303 -42.35 -35.65 9.62
C LEU A 303 -43.60 -34.78 9.83
N ASP A 304 -44.75 -35.42 10.01
CA ASP A 304 -45.98 -34.76 10.45
C ASP A 304 -46.07 -34.79 11.99
N LYS A 305 -46.54 -33.68 12.57
CA LYS A 305 -46.62 -33.47 14.02
C LYS A 305 -47.74 -34.31 14.64
N ALA A 306 -47.47 -34.99 15.76
CA ALA A 306 -48.48 -35.35 16.73
C ALA A 306 -47.90 -35.53 18.15
N ILE A 307 -48.55 -34.86 19.11
CA ILE A 307 -48.41 -34.83 20.58
C ILE A 307 -47.38 -33.82 21.12
#